data_AF-A0A6I6AIC5-F1
#
_entry.id   AF-A0A6I6AIC5-F1
#
_cell.length_a   1.000
_cell.length_b   1.000
_cell.length_c   1.000
_cell.angle_alpha   90.00
_cell.angle_beta   90.00
_cell.angle_gamma   90.00
#
_symmetry.space_group_name_H-M   'P 1'
#
loop_
_entity.id
_entity.type
_entity.pdbx_description
1 polymer ?
#
loop_
_entity_poly.entity_id
_entity_poly.type
_entity_poly.pdbx_seq_one_letter_code
_entity_poly.pdbx_strand_id
1 'polypeptide(L)'
;MKLPCSALMFPGALRLAVVLCLTLGLCHSAQEVRADLIKLKQGGEIRGKLLKESAGGETTRTIETLSGGRISVDAQQIEFVTNRPLVIEEYESRAHQIEDTVEAHLELSEWCRENFLTTPRLQELEKVIELDPDHEQARAALGYTLRDGEWMTRDQIMRKNGYVKYKGRYVSSAELELLEKNQADLEAERAWSKKINLWVTWLTSQNPQYQSEGLQNIQNINDPNAVAGLARNLGKHENLSLRSLLVTTLQQIPGHLPLRPLAELALTDPHQAIRDAALQALSARDASQAIVFFIEALKHKSNLIVQRAGAGLAAIGDREVVPELIDALTTSHTYRVRVPDATSTYSFNSNGSFGGSGVVLPPEIEAGLLAGRYPNGVIVLPSQQPKVRMRTVSVKHVHQNSAVLDALQKLTEQNFGYNQRLWRLWWSSVENQTGIIPAIP
;
A
#
# COMPACT_ATOMS: atom_id res chain seq x y z
N MET A 1 -35.06 -13.64 21.67
CA MET A 1 -36.05 -14.57 22.26
C MET A 1 -36.14 -15.80 21.37
N LYS A 2 -35.74 -16.95 21.94
CA LYS A 2 -36.22 -18.33 21.76
C LYS A 2 -36.44 -18.90 20.33
N LEU A 3 -35.64 -19.94 20.05
CA LEU A 3 -35.71 -20.95 18.96
C LEU A 3 -37.05 -21.74 18.97
N PRO A 4 -37.33 -22.63 17.99
CA PRO A 4 -36.93 -24.04 18.20
C PRO A 4 -36.61 -24.91 16.96
N CYS A 5 -35.81 -25.96 17.26
CA CYS A 5 -35.88 -27.38 16.86
C CYS A 5 -36.07 -27.83 15.41
N SER A 6 -35.16 -28.72 14.98
CA SER A 6 -35.50 -30.04 14.42
C SER A 6 -34.41 -31.04 14.76
N ALA A 7 -34.78 -32.02 15.59
CA ALA A 7 -33.96 -33.13 16.05
C ALA A 7 -34.13 -34.35 15.16
N LEU A 8 -33.08 -35.17 15.04
CA LEU A 8 -33.20 -36.60 14.73
C LEU A 8 -32.52 -37.38 15.85
N MET A 9 -33.37 -37.99 16.69
CA MET A 9 -33.02 -39.06 17.63
C MET A 9 -33.08 -40.41 16.91
N PHE A 10 -32.29 -41.39 17.36
CA PHE A 10 -32.79 -42.69 17.87
C PHE A 10 -31.64 -43.54 18.45
N PRO A 11 -31.91 -44.59 19.26
CA PRO A 11 -31.40 -44.66 20.63
C PRO A 11 -30.64 -45.97 20.93
N GLY A 12 -30.08 -46.08 22.13
CA GLY A 12 -29.56 -47.35 22.64
C GLY A 12 -28.93 -47.21 24.01
N ALA A 13 -29.74 -47.12 25.05
CA ALA A 13 -29.29 -47.20 26.44
C ALA A 13 -29.21 -48.68 26.86
N LEU A 14 -28.09 -49.13 27.46
CA LEU A 14 -28.10 -49.87 28.73
C LEU A 14 -26.70 -50.17 29.29
N ARG A 15 -26.58 -49.93 30.62
CA ARG A 15 -25.74 -50.58 31.65
C ARG A 15 -24.36 -50.01 31.98
N LEU A 16 -24.36 -49.34 33.14
CA LEU A 16 -23.56 -49.64 34.35
C LEU A 16 -22.10 -50.08 34.13
N ALA A 17 -21.15 -49.23 34.52
CA ALA A 17 -20.31 -49.46 35.70
C ALA A 17 -19.16 -48.44 35.74
N VAL A 18 -18.95 -47.92 36.94
CA VAL A 18 -17.86 -47.06 37.38
C VAL A 18 -16.51 -47.71 37.08
N VAL A 19 -15.68 -47.07 36.25
CA VAL A 19 -14.21 -47.11 36.39
C VAL A 19 -13.65 -45.72 36.09
N LEU A 20 -13.22 -45.11 37.19
CA LEU A 20 -12.38 -43.93 37.29
C LEU A 20 -11.03 -44.21 36.60
N CYS A 21 -10.77 -43.63 35.42
CA CYS A 21 -9.42 -43.56 34.87
C CYS A 21 -9.08 -42.10 34.54
N LEU A 22 -8.39 -41.48 35.49
CA LEU A 22 -7.56 -40.31 35.29
C LEU A 22 -6.65 -40.51 34.06
N THR A 23 -6.88 -39.71 33.03
CA THR A 23 -5.78 -39.26 32.14
C THR A 23 -5.90 -37.75 32.04
N LEU A 24 -5.49 -37.09 33.12
CA LEU A 24 -5.02 -35.71 33.02
C LEU A 24 -3.95 -35.71 31.92
N GLY A 25 -4.19 -34.92 30.88
CA GLY A 25 -3.19 -34.59 29.89
C GLY A 25 -1.96 -34.05 30.60
N LEU A 26 -0.91 -34.87 30.66
CA LEU A 26 0.46 -34.42 30.85
C LEU A 26 0.82 -33.60 29.62
N CYS A 27 0.48 -32.31 29.67
CA CYS A 27 1.33 -31.30 29.05
C CYS A 27 2.72 -31.51 29.67
N HIS A 28 3.55 -32.33 29.03
CA HIS A 28 4.99 -32.30 29.27
C HIS A 28 5.41 -30.89 28.84
N SER A 29 5.49 -30.00 29.83
CA SER A 29 6.34 -28.84 29.76
C SER A 29 7.71 -29.36 29.37
N ALA A 30 8.09 -29.19 28.11
CA ALA A 30 9.48 -29.31 27.70
C ALA A 30 10.22 -28.27 28.56
N GLN A 31 10.86 -28.75 29.63
CA GLN A 31 11.80 -27.95 30.38
C GLN A 31 12.92 -27.66 29.38
N GLU A 32 12.94 -26.44 28.83
CA GLU A 32 14.13 -25.95 28.14
C GLU A 32 15.29 -26.07 29.13
N VAL A 33 16.12 -27.10 28.95
CA VAL A 33 17.33 -27.25 29.74
C VAL A 33 18.34 -26.26 29.14
N ARG A 34 18.66 -25.24 29.92
CA ARG A 34 19.48 -24.08 29.51
C ARG A 34 20.89 -24.25 30.08
N ALA A 35 21.89 -23.86 29.31
CA ALA A 35 23.27 -23.70 29.76
C ALA A 35 23.65 -22.22 29.66
N ASP A 36 23.74 -21.54 30.79
CA ASP A 36 24.25 -20.18 30.86
C ASP A 36 25.78 -20.21 30.87
N LEU A 37 26.38 -19.39 30.01
CA LEU A 37 27.83 -19.18 29.95
C LEU A 37 28.16 -17.89 30.72
N ILE A 38 29.00 -18.02 31.75
CA ILE A 38 29.54 -16.90 32.52
C ILE A 38 30.99 -16.70 32.12
N LYS A 39 31.29 -15.54 31.52
CA LYS A 39 32.67 -15.12 31.28
C LYS A 39 33.15 -14.22 32.41
N LEU A 40 34.28 -14.57 33.00
CA LEU A 40 34.93 -13.81 34.05
C LEU A 40 35.84 -12.73 33.46
N LYS A 41 36.00 -11.61 34.16
CA LYS A 41 36.92 -10.52 33.79
C LYS A 41 38.38 -10.95 33.65
N GLN A 42 38.75 -12.07 34.26
CA GLN A 42 40.09 -12.66 34.20
C GLN A 42 40.26 -13.66 33.03
N GLY A 43 39.26 -13.77 32.14
CA GLY A 43 39.31 -14.58 30.92
C GLY A 43 38.81 -16.02 31.07
N GLY A 44 38.49 -16.48 32.28
CA GLY A 44 37.91 -17.81 32.51
C GLY A 44 36.43 -17.88 32.09
N GLU A 45 36.02 -19.00 31.50
CA GLU A 45 34.64 -19.26 31.10
C GLU A 45 34.06 -20.41 31.93
N ILE A 46 32.90 -20.19 32.54
CA ILE A 46 32.18 -21.20 33.34
C ILE A 46 30.85 -21.50 32.64
N ARG A 47 30.55 -22.79 32.46
CA ARG A 47 29.45 -23.28 31.63
C ARG A 47 28.53 -24.17 32.45
N GLY A 48 27.22 -23.97 32.35
CA GLY A 48 26.23 -24.83 33.00
C GLY A 48 24.88 -24.13 33.22
N LYS A 49 23.92 -24.79 33.87
CA LYS A 49 22.59 -24.22 34.12
C LYS A 49 22.62 -23.22 35.27
N LEU A 50 22.23 -21.97 35.05
CA LEU A 50 22.07 -21.01 36.14
C LEU A 50 20.84 -21.39 36.96
N LEU A 51 21.03 -21.62 38.25
CA LEU A 51 19.93 -21.88 39.17
C LEU A 51 19.30 -20.53 39.56
N LYS A 52 17.98 -20.40 39.38
CA LYS A 52 17.24 -19.24 39.90
C LYS A 52 17.26 -19.29 41.42
N GLU A 53 17.96 -18.35 42.03
CA GLU A 53 18.03 -18.21 43.48
C GLU A 53 16.85 -17.35 43.97
N SER A 54 16.12 -17.83 44.97
CA SER A 54 14.97 -17.13 45.57
C SER A 54 15.44 -15.92 46.36
N ALA A 55 15.07 -14.72 45.89
CA ALA A 55 14.93 -13.46 46.61
C ALA A 55 15.74 -13.34 47.93
N GLY A 56 17.04 -13.05 47.81
CA GLY A 56 17.88 -12.69 48.96
C GLY A 56 19.36 -12.59 48.63
N GLY A 57 19.78 -11.46 48.03
CA GLY A 57 21.20 -11.06 47.88
C GLY A 57 21.80 -11.30 46.49
N GLU A 58 21.91 -10.24 45.67
CA GLU A 58 22.40 -10.24 44.27
C GLU A 58 23.89 -10.55 44.08
N THR A 59 24.64 -10.91 45.13
CA THR A 59 26.11 -10.94 45.09
C THR A 59 26.71 -12.21 44.49
N THR A 60 25.98 -13.33 44.47
CA THR A 60 26.49 -14.61 43.97
C THR A 60 25.59 -15.21 42.90
N ARG A 61 26.19 -15.75 41.85
CA ARG A 61 25.52 -16.52 40.79
C ARG A 61 25.99 -17.97 40.85
N THR A 62 25.06 -18.89 41.05
CA THR A 62 25.34 -20.33 41.13
C THR A 62 24.99 -21.04 39.82
N ILE A 63 25.98 -21.72 39.24
CA ILE A 63 25.85 -22.53 38.03
C ILE A 63 26.01 -24.01 38.37
N GLU A 64 25.16 -24.85 37.78
CA GLU A 64 25.30 -26.31 37.77
C GLU A 64 25.93 -26.78 36.45
N THR A 65 27.14 -27.33 36.49
CA THR A 65 27.86 -27.82 35.30
C THR A 65 27.19 -29.08 34.72
N LEU A 66 27.48 -29.38 33.45
CA LEU A 66 27.03 -30.60 32.77
C LEU A 66 27.38 -31.89 33.54
N SER A 67 28.49 -31.87 34.28
CA SER A 67 28.97 -32.96 35.14
C SER A 67 28.29 -33.03 36.52
N GLY A 68 27.30 -32.18 36.80
CA GLY A 68 26.56 -32.13 38.07
C GLY A 68 27.27 -31.36 39.20
N GLY A 69 28.39 -30.69 38.91
CA GLY A 69 29.12 -29.86 39.86
C GLY A 69 28.46 -28.49 40.04
N ARG A 70 28.43 -27.95 41.27
CA ARG A 70 27.89 -26.61 41.55
C ARG A 70 29.02 -25.62 41.79
N ILE A 71 29.03 -24.53 41.03
CA ILE A 71 30.04 -23.47 41.09
C ILE A 71 29.32 -22.15 41.38
N SER A 72 29.70 -21.49 42.46
CA SER A 72 29.17 -20.17 42.84
C SER A 72 30.21 -19.09 42.57
N VAL A 73 29.82 -18.05 41.83
CA VAL A 73 30.70 -16.97 41.35
C VAL A 73 30.17 -15.63 41.83
N ASP A 74 31.05 -14.74 42.28
CA ASP A 74 30.68 -13.37 42.65
C ASP A 74 30.32 -12.54 41.42
N ALA A 75 29.20 -11.82 41.48
CA ALA A 75 28.69 -11.00 40.39
C ALA A 75 29.69 -9.91 39.93
N GLN A 76 30.59 -9.42 40.79
CA GLN A 76 31.59 -8.41 40.44
C GLN A 76 32.68 -8.94 39.50
N GLN A 77 32.92 -10.25 39.51
CA GLN A 77 33.93 -10.91 38.69
C GLN A 77 33.42 -11.27 37.29
N ILE A 78 32.12 -11.15 37.08
CA ILE A 78 31.45 -11.49 35.83
C ILE A 78 31.56 -10.31 34.86
N GLU A 79 32.02 -10.59 33.65
CA GLU A 79 32.04 -9.62 32.54
C GLU A 79 30.69 -9.59 31.83
N PHE A 80 30.18 -10.76 31.42
CA PHE A 80 28.81 -10.92 30.93
C PHE A 80 28.30 -12.35 31.14
N VAL A 81 26.98 -12.50 31.10
CA VAL A 81 26.32 -13.80 31.11
C VAL A 81 25.51 -13.92 29.83
N THR A 82 25.78 -14.94 29.04
CA THR A 82 25.04 -15.25 27.81
C THR A 82 24.27 -16.54 28.01
N ASN A 83 22.98 -16.50 27.70
CA ASN A 83 22.16 -17.70 27.69
C ASN A 83 22.47 -18.52 26.43
N ARG A 84 22.83 -19.80 26.59
CA ARG A 84 22.99 -20.76 25.49
C ARG A 84 22.11 -22.01 25.72
N PRO A 85 21.63 -22.66 24.66
CA PRO A 85 20.94 -23.94 24.79
C PRO A 85 21.92 -25.04 25.19
N LEU A 86 21.53 -25.95 26.09
CA LEU A 86 22.37 -27.04 26.59
C LEU A 86 22.93 -27.92 25.46
N VAL A 87 22.13 -28.14 24.42
CA VAL A 87 22.46 -28.95 23.24
C VAL A 87 23.73 -28.46 22.53
N ILE A 88 24.01 -27.15 22.54
CA ILE A 88 25.25 -26.61 21.94
C ILE A 88 26.47 -26.95 22.80
N GLU A 89 26.34 -26.97 24.12
CA GLU A 89 27.45 -27.36 25.00
C GLU A 89 27.72 -28.87 24.95
N GLU A 90 26.67 -29.68 24.79
CA GLU A 90 26.82 -31.11 24.51
C GLU A 90 27.52 -31.35 23.17
N TYR A 91 27.18 -30.57 22.15
CA TYR A 91 27.90 -30.58 20.86
C TYR A 91 29.37 -30.25 21.06
N GLU A 92 29.69 -29.12 21.70
CA GLU A 92 31.09 -28.71 21.91
C GLU A 92 31.85 -29.78 22.69
N SER A 93 31.28 -30.34 23.75
CA SER A 93 31.90 -31.41 24.54
C SER A 93 32.20 -32.65 23.71
N ARG A 94 31.27 -33.06 22.84
CA ARG A 94 31.46 -34.19 21.92
C ARG A 94 32.50 -33.88 20.84
N ALA A 95 32.46 -32.69 20.26
CA ALA A 95 33.39 -32.24 19.23
C ALA A 95 34.85 -32.25 19.70
N HIS A 96 35.12 -31.99 20.99
CA HIS A 96 36.48 -32.07 21.56
C HIS A 96 36.96 -33.52 21.81
N GLN A 97 36.05 -34.49 21.89
CA GLN A 97 36.37 -35.88 22.21
C GLN A 97 36.49 -36.76 20.96
N ILE A 98 36.08 -36.24 19.81
CA ILE A 98 36.07 -36.95 18.54
C ILE A 98 37.45 -36.88 17.88
N GLU A 99 37.85 -37.99 17.25
CA GLU A 99 39.06 -38.07 16.42
C GLU A 99 38.82 -37.46 15.04
N ASP A 100 39.85 -36.88 14.41
CA ASP A 100 39.79 -36.25 13.09
C ASP A 100 39.67 -37.29 11.94
N THR A 101 38.58 -38.05 11.95
CA THR A 101 38.25 -39.10 10.98
C THR A 101 36.91 -38.83 10.32
N VAL A 102 36.75 -39.28 9.06
CA VAL A 102 35.53 -39.05 8.28
C VAL A 102 34.30 -39.63 8.97
N GLU A 103 34.40 -40.85 9.51
CA GLU A 103 33.28 -41.54 10.18
C GLU A 103 32.84 -40.79 11.44
N ALA A 104 33.79 -40.35 12.27
CA ALA A 104 33.47 -39.70 13.53
C ALA A 104 32.85 -38.30 13.35
N HIS A 105 33.29 -37.54 12.35
CA HIS A 105 32.64 -36.27 11.98
C HIS A 105 31.25 -36.48 11.37
N LEU A 106 31.03 -37.55 10.60
CA LEU A 106 29.71 -37.90 10.08
C LEU A 106 28.73 -38.22 11.20
N GLU A 107 29.11 -39.08 12.15
CA GLU A 107 28.27 -39.42 13.31
C GLU A 107 27.86 -38.18 14.12
N LEU A 108 28.80 -37.26 14.35
CA LEU A 108 28.52 -35.99 15.01
C LEU A 108 27.57 -35.12 14.19
N SER A 109 27.74 -35.07 12.87
CA SER A 109 26.86 -34.32 11.97
C SER A 109 25.42 -34.86 11.98
N GLU A 110 25.25 -36.18 12.09
CA GLU A 110 23.95 -36.83 12.21
C GLU A 110 23.30 -36.54 13.56
N TRP A 111 24.06 -36.57 14.64
CA TRP A 111 23.56 -36.16 15.95
C TRP A 111 23.15 -34.67 15.96
N CYS A 112 23.91 -33.79 15.31
CA CYS A 112 23.52 -32.40 15.12
C CYS A 112 22.23 -32.26 14.29
N ARG A 113 22.00 -33.12 13.30
CA ARG A 113 20.75 -33.18 12.52
C ARG A 113 19.56 -33.54 13.42
N GLU A 114 19.69 -34.56 14.27
CA GLU A 114 18.64 -35.00 15.19
C GLU A 114 18.26 -33.94 16.22
N ASN A 115 19.25 -33.14 16.65
CA ASN A 115 19.07 -32.09 17.65
C ASN A 115 18.81 -30.70 17.05
N PHE A 116 18.50 -30.62 15.74
CA PHE A 116 18.18 -29.38 15.01
C PHE A 116 19.31 -28.31 15.03
N LEU A 117 20.55 -28.72 15.23
CA LEU A 117 21.73 -27.86 15.21
C LEU A 117 22.24 -27.67 13.77
N THR A 118 21.69 -26.67 13.07
CA THR A 118 21.99 -26.47 11.63
C THR A 118 23.42 -25.97 11.39
N THR A 119 23.87 -24.91 12.06
CA THR A 119 25.21 -24.34 11.84
C THR A 119 26.33 -25.32 12.20
N PRO A 120 26.32 -25.96 13.40
CA PRO A 120 27.36 -26.94 13.76
C PRO A 120 27.41 -28.14 12.82
N ARG A 121 26.24 -28.64 12.38
CA ARG A 121 26.17 -29.72 11.40
C ARG A 121 26.89 -29.36 10.10
N LEU A 122 26.68 -28.16 9.56
CA LEU A 122 27.33 -27.72 8.32
C LEU A 122 28.85 -27.67 8.51
N GLN A 123 29.34 -27.19 9.65
CA GLN A 123 30.79 -27.14 9.95
C GLN A 123 31.41 -28.54 10.02
N GLU A 124 30.76 -29.51 10.65
CA GLU A 124 31.27 -30.89 10.69
C GLU A 124 31.26 -31.53 9.29
N LEU A 125 30.25 -31.25 8.47
CA LEU A 125 30.21 -31.72 7.08
C LEU A 125 31.29 -31.04 6.21
N GLU A 126 31.67 -29.79 6.50
CA GLU A 126 32.79 -29.12 5.84
C GLU A 126 34.11 -29.83 6.15
N LYS A 127 34.37 -30.19 7.42
CA LYS A 127 35.54 -31.00 7.81
C LYS A 127 35.58 -32.37 7.12
N VAL A 128 34.42 -33.01 6.97
CA VAL A 128 34.32 -34.28 6.21
C VAL A 128 34.82 -34.11 4.77
N ILE A 129 34.46 -33.01 4.10
CA ILE A 129 34.94 -32.72 2.73
C ILE A 129 36.44 -32.38 2.71
N GLU A 130 36.97 -31.75 3.76
CA GLU A 130 38.41 -31.47 3.88
C GLU A 130 39.23 -32.77 3.97
N LEU A 131 38.71 -33.78 4.69
CA LEU A 131 39.36 -35.08 4.84
C LEU A 131 39.13 -36.02 3.64
N ASP A 132 37.91 -36.05 3.08
CA ASP A 132 37.53 -36.82 1.89
C ASP A 132 36.84 -35.91 0.86
N PRO A 133 37.61 -35.37 -0.11
CA PRO A 133 37.10 -34.44 -1.11
C PRO A 133 36.00 -35.01 -2.01
N ASP A 134 35.91 -36.33 -2.19
CA ASP A 134 34.96 -36.98 -3.09
C ASP A 134 33.71 -37.51 -2.36
N HIS A 135 33.56 -37.21 -1.08
CA HIS A 135 32.46 -37.69 -0.26
C HIS A 135 31.08 -37.14 -0.71
N GLU A 136 30.33 -37.97 -1.45
CA GLU A 136 29.08 -37.59 -2.11
C GLU A 136 28.00 -37.11 -1.13
N GLN A 137 27.84 -37.80 0.00
CA GLN A 137 26.75 -37.56 0.95
C GLN A 137 26.90 -36.23 1.71
N ALA A 138 28.12 -35.89 2.13
CA ALA A 138 28.41 -34.63 2.82
C ALA A 138 28.27 -33.44 1.87
N ARG A 139 28.74 -33.58 0.62
CA ARG A 139 28.54 -32.58 -0.43
C ARG A 139 27.07 -32.35 -0.73
N ALA A 140 26.29 -33.42 -0.90
CA ALA A 140 24.85 -33.31 -1.08
C ALA A 140 24.17 -32.65 0.14
N ALA A 141 24.57 -32.99 1.36
CA ALA A 141 24.05 -32.41 2.60
C ALA A 141 24.40 -30.91 2.77
N LEU A 142 25.54 -30.47 2.22
CA LEU A 142 25.95 -29.06 2.15
C LEU A 142 25.33 -28.30 0.97
N GLY A 143 24.56 -28.98 0.11
CA GLY A 143 23.86 -28.38 -1.03
C GLY A 143 24.70 -28.24 -2.30
N TYR A 144 25.80 -28.99 -2.40
CA TYR A 144 26.51 -29.19 -3.66
C TYR A 144 25.77 -30.21 -4.52
N THR A 145 25.84 -30.02 -5.83
CA THR A 145 25.31 -30.94 -6.83
C THR A 145 26.39 -31.22 -7.86
N LEU A 146 26.58 -32.50 -8.20
CA LEU A 146 27.55 -32.92 -9.20
C LEU A 146 27.01 -32.60 -10.60
N ARG A 147 27.72 -31.76 -11.37
CA ARG A 147 27.35 -31.41 -12.74
C ARG A 147 28.61 -31.23 -13.58
N ASP A 148 28.65 -31.91 -14.73
CA ASP A 148 29.82 -31.93 -15.64
C ASP A 148 31.13 -32.41 -14.98
N GLY A 149 31.04 -33.29 -13.97
CA GLY A 149 32.20 -33.80 -13.23
C GLY A 149 32.73 -32.86 -12.14
N GLU A 150 32.11 -31.68 -11.94
CA GLU A 150 32.48 -30.72 -10.90
C GLU A 150 31.37 -30.59 -9.85
N TRP A 151 31.78 -30.52 -8.59
CA TRP A 151 30.89 -30.25 -7.47
C TRP A 151 30.62 -28.74 -7.37
N MET A 152 29.41 -28.32 -7.74
CA MET A 152 29.02 -26.92 -7.69
C MET A 152 27.83 -26.69 -6.76
N THR A 153 27.84 -25.58 -6.03
CA THR A 153 26.66 -25.12 -5.29
C THR A 153 25.61 -24.58 -6.26
N ARG A 154 24.35 -24.53 -5.79
CA ARG A 154 23.26 -23.90 -6.56
C ARG A 154 23.60 -22.47 -7.01
N ASP A 155 24.27 -21.70 -6.15
CA ASP A 155 24.69 -20.32 -6.46
C ASP A 155 25.75 -20.28 -7.57
N GLN A 156 26.72 -21.20 -7.56
CA GLN A 156 27.73 -21.32 -8.63
C GLN A 156 27.12 -21.76 -9.96
N ILE A 157 26.18 -22.71 -9.95
CA ILE A 157 25.46 -23.16 -11.15
C ILE A 157 24.66 -21.99 -11.74
N MET A 158 23.92 -21.26 -10.91
CA MET A 158 23.16 -20.11 -11.36
C MET A 158 24.06 -19.01 -11.92
N ARG A 159 25.22 -18.78 -11.30
CA ARG A 159 26.22 -17.82 -11.79
C ARG A 159 26.83 -18.23 -13.13
N LYS A 160 27.15 -19.52 -13.33
CA LYS A 160 27.61 -20.08 -14.62
C LYS A 160 26.53 -19.90 -15.71
N ASN A 161 25.26 -19.98 -15.32
CA ASN A 161 24.11 -19.74 -16.20
C ASN A 161 23.77 -18.24 -16.38
N GLY A 162 24.57 -17.31 -15.85
CA GLY A 162 24.36 -15.85 -16.01
C GLY A 162 23.40 -15.19 -15.01
N TYR A 163 23.05 -15.88 -13.93
CA TYR A 163 22.18 -15.37 -12.86
C TYR A 163 22.96 -15.05 -11.59
N VAL A 164 22.64 -13.91 -10.99
CA VAL A 164 23.21 -13.44 -9.72
C VAL A 164 22.11 -13.38 -8.67
N LYS A 165 22.44 -13.77 -7.44
CA LYS A 165 21.51 -13.74 -6.32
C LYS A 165 21.36 -12.32 -5.79
N TYR A 166 20.17 -11.75 -5.93
CA TYR A 166 19.82 -10.41 -5.47
C TYR A 166 18.57 -10.46 -4.57
N LYS A 167 18.71 -9.99 -3.32
CA LYS A 167 17.64 -9.98 -2.29
C LYS A 167 16.88 -11.32 -2.19
N GLY A 168 17.61 -12.44 -2.24
CA GLY A 168 17.06 -13.80 -2.11
C GLY A 168 16.47 -14.41 -3.40
N ARG A 169 16.51 -13.70 -4.53
CA ARG A 169 16.07 -14.22 -5.84
C ARG A 169 17.23 -14.26 -6.82
N TYR A 170 17.22 -15.21 -7.75
CA TYR A 170 18.20 -15.23 -8.85
C TYR A 170 17.70 -14.34 -9.98
N VAL A 171 18.52 -13.36 -10.35
CA VAL A 171 18.21 -12.30 -11.29
C VAL A 171 19.30 -12.29 -12.35
N SER A 172 18.96 -12.07 -13.62
CA SER A 172 19.99 -11.96 -14.66
C SER A 172 20.87 -10.72 -14.43
N SER A 173 22.11 -10.70 -14.92
CA SER A 173 22.97 -9.51 -14.78
C SER A 173 22.32 -8.23 -15.34
N ALA A 174 21.67 -8.32 -16.51
CA ALA A 174 20.97 -7.19 -17.13
C ALA A 174 19.76 -6.71 -16.30
N GLU A 175 19.00 -7.64 -15.70
CA GLU A 175 17.90 -7.29 -14.81
C GLU A 175 18.40 -6.68 -13.49
N LEU A 176 19.54 -7.14 -12.96
CA LEU A 176 20.17 -6.56 -11.80
C LEU A 176 20.55 -5.09 -12.05
N GLU A 177 21.20 -4.81 -13.18
CA GLU A 177 21.54 -3.43 -13.57
C GLU A 177 20.30 -2.55 -13.68
N LEU A 178 19.20 -3.06 -14.24
CA LEU A 178 17.94 -2.32 -14.32
C LEU A 178 17.36 -2.06 -12.91
N LEU A 179 17.40 -3.06 -12.02
CA LEU A 179 16.92 -2.91 -10.64
C LEU A 179 17.75 -1.93 -9.83
N GLU A 180 19.07 -1.92 -10.02
CA GLU A 180 19.98 -1.00 -9.37
C GLU A 180 19.80 0.43 -9.90
N LYS A 181 19.69 0.60 -11.22
CA LYS A 181 19.34 1.89 -11.83
C LYS A 181 18.02 2.43 -11.28
N ASN A 182 16.96 1.62 -11.29
CA ASN A 182 15.67 2.00 -10.72
C ASN A 182 15.77 2.38 -9.23
N GLN A 183 16.61 1.68 -8.45
CA GLN A 183 16.82 2.03 -7.04
C GLN A 183 17.59 3.35 -6.88
N ALA A 184 18.64 3.56 -7.66
CA ALA A 184 19.39 4.80 -7.67
C ALA A 184 18.50 5.99 -8.05
N ASP A 185 17.65 5.84 -9.07
CA ASP A 185 16.70 6.87 -9.49
C ASP A 185 15.69 7.17 -8.37
N LEU A 186 15.11 6.13 -7.75
CA LEU A 186 14.19 6.29 -6.60
C LEU A 186 14.87 6.96 -5.39
N GLU A 187 16.14 6.65 -5.12
CA GLU A 187 16.92 7.28 -4.05
C GLU A 187 17.21 8.75 -4.36
N ALA A 188 17.57 9.07 -5.61
CA ALA A 188 17.76 10.43 -6.09
C ALA A 188 16.45 11.24 -5.98
N GLU A 189 15.33 10.69 -6.43
CA GLU A 189 14.00 11.31 -6.30
C GLU A 189 13.64 11.59 -4.83
N ARG A 190 13.95 10.64 -3.92
CA ARG A 190 13.73 10.81 -2.48
C ARG A 190 14.63 11.90 -1.89
N ALA A 191 15.89 11.95 -2.29
CA ALA A 191 16.83 12.97 -1.85
C ALA A 191 16.36 14.36 -2.31
N TRP A 192 15.94 14.49 -3.57
CA TRP A 192 15.34 15.72 -4.11
C TRP A 192 14.05 16.11 -3.41
N SER A 193 13.16 15.14 -3.16
CA SER A 193 11.91 15.40 -2.44
C SER A 193 12.15 16.00 -1.05
N LYS A 194 13.17 15.52 -0.32
CA LYS A 194 13.56 16.09 0.98
C LYS A 194 14.03 17.55 0.86
N LYS A 195 14.89 17.83 -0.13
CA LYS A 195 15.39 19.21 -0.39
C LYS A 195 14.27 20.16 -0.77
N ILE A 196 13.39 19.74 -1.68
CA ILE A 196 12.26 20.56 -2.15
C ILE A 196 11.30 20.85 -0.99
N ASN A 197 10.95 19.84 -0.19
CA ASN A 197 10.10 20.06 0.98
C ASN A 197 10.72 21.07 1.95
N LEU A 198 12.03 20.99 2.18
CA LEU A 198 12.74 21.96 3.01
C LEU A 198 12.66 23.38 2.43
N TRP A 199 12.95 23.57 1.14
CA TRP A 199 12.89 24.90 0.51
C TRP A 199 11.48 25.47 0.46
N VAL A 200 10.47 24.62 0.27
CA VAL A 200 9.07 25.04 0.36
C VAL A 200 8.71 25.48 1.78
N THR A 201 9.22 24.80 2.82
CA THR A 201 9.03 25.29 4.21
C THR A 201 9.72 26.63 4.45
N TRP A 202 10.89 26.87 3.86
CA TRP A 202 11.58 28.16 3.95
C TRP A 202 10.80 29.29 3.28
N LEU A 203 10.14 29.02 2.16
CA LEU A 203 9.27 29.98 1.48
C LEU A 203 8.03 30.38 2.30
N THR A 204 7.55 29.49 3.17
CA THR A 204 6.47 29.80 4.12
C THR A 204 6.95 30.43 5.42
N SER A 205 8.26 30.42 5.69
CA SER A 205 8.83 30.99 6.92
C SER A 205 8.78 32.52 6.89
N GLN A 206 8.82 33.17 8.05
CA GLN A 206 8.73 34.63 8.16
C GLN A 206 10.06 35.36 7.85
N ASN A 207 11.15 34.61 7.68
CA ASN A 207 12.50 35.14 7.50
C ASN A 207 12.78 35.45 6.01
N PRO A 208 13.04 36.72 5.63
CA PRO A 208 13.23 37.11 4.23
C PRO A 208 14.41 36.43 3.54
N GLN A 209 15.51 36.16 4.27
CA GLN A 209 16.70 35.52 3.71
C GLN A 209 16.43 34.06 3.30
N TYR A 210 15.78 33.28 4.18
CA TYR A 210 15.42 31.89 3.84
C TYR A 210 14.41 31.83 2.71
N GLN A 211 13.51 32.81 2.60
CA GLN A 211 12.61 32.92 1.46
C GLN A 211 13.37 33.17 0.16
N SER A 212 14.31 34.11 0.12
CA SER A 212 15.08 34.40 -1.10
C SER A 212 15.96 33.22 -1.51
N GLU A 213 16.63 32.56 -0.55
CA GLU A 213 17.42 31.35 -0.79
C GLU A 213 16.53 30.19 -1.28
N GLY A 214 15.38 29.96 -0.65
CA GLY A 214 14.43 28.93 -1.08
C GLY A 214 13.91 29.15 -2.50
N LEU A 215 13.63 30.41 -2.86
CA LEU A 215 13.17 30.79 -4.20
C LEU A 215 14.25 30.52 -5.25
N GLN A 216 15.48 31.00 -5.00
CA GLN A 216 16.61 30.78 -5.90
C GLN A 216 16.91 29.29 -6.07
N ASN A 217 16.90 28.52 -4.97
CA ASN A 217 17.16 27.09 -5.02
C ASN A 217 16.12 26.35 -5.86
N ILE A 218 14.83 26.70 -5.77
CA ILE A 218 13.77 26.10 -6.59
C ILE A 218 13.92 26.49 -8.06
N GLN A 219 14.22 27.75 -8.37
CA GLN A 219 14.39 28.23 -9.74
C GLN A 219 15.57 27.58 -10.47
N ASN A 220 16.63 27.23 -9.74
CA ASN A 220 17.83 26.64 -10.32
C ASN A 220 17.76 25.11 -10.49
N ILE A 221 16.60 24.49 -10.20
CA ILE A 221 16.43 23.03 -10.37
C ILE A 221 16.34 22.69 -11.85
N ASN A 222 17.29 21.87 -12.33
CA ASN A 222 17.32 21.34 -13.69
C ASN A 222 17.36 19.81 -13.76
N ASP A 223 17.31 19.12 -12.62
CA ASP A 223 17.42 17.65 -12.54
C ASP A 223 16.07 16.97 -12.82
N PRO A 224 15.97 16.04 -13.79
CA PRO A 224 14.74 15.26 -14.05
C PRO A 224 14.20 14.50 -12.82
N ASN A 225 15.05 14.05 -11.90
CA ASN A 225 14.64 13.33 -10.68
C ASN A 225 13.94 14.25 -9.66
N ALA A 226 14.04 15.58 -9.83
CA ALA A 226 13.35 16.53 -8.96
C ALA A 226 11.84 16.64 -9.26
N VAL A 227 11.40 16.21 -10.45
CA VAL A 227 10.02 16.37 -10.95
C VAL A 227 8.99 15.77 -10.00
N ALA A 228 9.23 14.55 -9.50
CA ALA A 228 8.32 13.87 -8.57
C ALA A 228 8.13 14.66 -7.26
N GLY A 229 9.22 15.27 -6.76
CA GLY A 229 9.20 16.12 -5.58
C GLY A 229 8.44 17.44 -5.80
N LEU A 230 8.63 18.08 -6.96
CA LEU A 230 7.91 19.31 -7.33
C LEU A 230 6.41 19.05 -7.50
N ALA A 231 6.04 17.98 -8.21
CA ALA A 231 4.66 17.55 -8.44
C ALA A 231 3.90 17.30 -7.13
N ARG A 232 4.54 16.66 -6.15
CA ARG A 232 3.91 16.36 -4.85
C ARG A 232 3.57 17.61 -4.04
N ASN A 233 4.34 18.69 -4.20
CA ASN A 233 4.11 19.95 -3.50
C ASN A 233 3.05 20.82 -4.20
N LEU A 234 2.93 20.75 -5.53
CA LEU A 234 1.95 21.51 -6.31
C LEU A 234 0.48 21.30 -5.87
N GLY A 235 0.11 20.10 -5.45
CA GLY A 235 -1.27 19.78 -5.04
C GLY A 235 -1.63 20.19 -3.61
N LYS A 236 -0.65 20.56 -2.77
CA LYS A 236 -0.85 20.74 -1.32
C LYS A 236 -0.92 22.19 -0.86
N HIS A 237 -0.27 23.11 -1.58
CA HIS A 237 -0.14 24.50 -1.13
C HIS A 237 -1.26 25.38 -1.69
N GLU A 238 -1.81 26.24 -0.85
CA GLU A 238 -2.82 27.24 -1.24
C GLU A 238 -2.20 28.45 -1.96
N ASN A 239 -0.91 28.71 -1.73
CA ASN A 239 -0.20 29.87 -2.28
C ASN A 239 -0.07 29.80 -3.81
N LEU A 240 -0.83 30.65 -4.51
CA LEU A 240 -0.83 30.73 -5.97
C LEU A 240 0.57 30.99 -6.56
N SER A 241 1.33 31.92 -5.97
CA SER A 241 2.67 32.31 -6.44
C SER A 241 3.69 31.18 -6.33
N LEU A 242 3.57 30.32 -5.32
CA LEU A 242 4.43 29.13 -5.19
C LEU A 242 4.10 28.12 -6.29
N ARG A 243 2.82 27.92 -6.58
CA ARG A 243 2.39 26.95 -7.58
C ARG A 243 2.79 27.40 -8.99
N SER A 244 2.64 28.69 -9.31
CA SER A 244 3.14 29.22 -10.58
C SER A 244 4.66 29.07 -10.69
N LEU A 245 5.42 29.34 -9.62
CA LEU A 245 6.86 29.11 -9.59
C LEU A 245 7.22 27.64 -9.89
N LEU A 246 6.55 26.70 -9.23
CA LEU A 246 6.77 25.27 -9.44
C LEU A 246 6.40 24.82 -10.87
N VAL A 247 5.39 25.43 -11.50
CA VAL A 247 5.09 25.19 -12.93
C VAL A 247 6.19 25.72 -13.83
N THR A 248 6.70 26.93 -13.57
CA THR A 248 7.80 27.50 -14.35
C THR A 248 9.09 26.68 -14.23
N THR A 249 9.37 26.08 -13.07
CA THR A 249 10.55 25.22 -12.91
C THR A 249 10.37 23.87 -13.57
N LEU A 250 9.16 23.27 -13.51
CA LEU A 250 8.85 22.07 -14.30
C LEU A 250 9.00 22.31 -15.80
N GLN A 251 8.67 23.51 -16.28
CA GLN A 251 8.86 23.90 -17.68
C GLN A 251 10.35 23.96 -18.08
N GLN A 252 11.27 24.26 -17.15
CA GLN A 252 12.71 24.33 -17.42
C GLN A 252 13.39 22.95 -17.45
N ILE A 253 12.89 21.98 -16.67
CA ILE A 253 13.54 20.66 -16.53
C ILE A 253 13.43 19.82 -17.80
N PRO A 254 14.53 19.46 -18.50
CA PRO A 254 14.45 18.71 -19.75
C PRO A 254 13.86 17.30 -19.57
N GLY A 255 13.36 16.73 -20.67
CA GLY A 255 12.86 15.35 -20.73
C GLY A 255 11.34 15.22 -20.63
N HIS A 256 10.87 13.97 -20.63
CA HIS A 256 9.45 13.62 -20.67
C HIS A 256 8.79 13.52 -19.28
N LEU A 257 9.58 13.39 -18.21
CA LEU A 257 9.06 13.23 -16.84
C LEU A 257 8.10 14.37 -16.41
N PRO A 258 8.35 15.66 -16.72
CA PRO A 258 7.43 16.75 -16.37
C PRO A 258 6.07 16.70 -17.08
N LEU A 259 5.95 16.00 -18.21
CA LEU A 259 4.74 16.01 -19.03
C LEU A 259 3.51 15.49 -18.27
N ARG A 260 3.68 14.40 -17.52
CA ARG A 260 2.58 13.81 -16.74
C ARG A 260 2.11 14.74 -15.61
N PRO A 261 2.97 15.24 -14.71
CA PRO A 261 2.56 16.20 -13.68
C PRO A 261 1.91 17.48 -14.24
N LEU A 262 2.43 18.01 -15.35
CA LEU A 262 1.84 19.20 -15.99
C LEU A 262 0.45 18.89 -16.58
N ALA A 263 0.25 17.73 -17.20
CA ALA A 263 -1.05 17.31 -17.71
C ALA A 263 -2.06 17.09 -16.57
N GLU A 264 -1.65 16.41 -15.50
CA GLU A 264 -2.48 16.23 -14.29
C GLU A 264 -2.87 17.58 -13.68
N LEU A 265 -1.95 18.55 -13.64
CA LEU A 265 -2.22 19.90 -13.15
C LEU A 265 -3.22 20.64 -14.03
N ALA A 266 -3.04 20.63 -15.35
CA ALA A 266 -3.97 21.22 -16.30
C ALA A 266 -5.41 20.66 -16.16
N LEU A 267 -5.54 19.39 -15.79
CA LEU A 267 -6.84 18.73 -15.64
C LEU A 267 -7.49 18.95 -14.28
N THR A 268 -6.72 18.99 -13.19
CA THR A 268 -7.28 18.88 -11.83
C THR A 268 -7.30 20.19 -11.07
N ASP A 269 -6.42 21.14 -11.39
CA ASP A 269 -6.25 22.36 -10.60
C ASP A 269 -7.54 23.20 -10.45
N PRO A 270 -7.85 23.73 -9.25
CA PRO A 270 -8.99 24.63 -9.08
C PRO A 270 -8.82 25.99 -9.80
N HIS A 271 -7.61 26.55 -9.85
CA HIS A 271 -7.34 27.89 -10.37
C HIS A 271 -7.05 27.87 -11.87
N GLN A 272 -7.76 28.71 -12.62
CA GLN A 272 -7.62 28.77 -14.09
C GLN A 272 -6.22 29.20 -14.54
N ALA A 273 -5.65 30.22 -13.91
CA ALA A 273 -4.32 30.73 -14.28
C ALA A 273 -3.22 29.64 -14.21
N ILE A 274 -3.30 28.73 -13.25
CA ILE A 274 -2.33 27.63 -13.13
C ILE A 274 -2.55 26.57 -14.21
N ARG A 275 -3.81 26.25 -14.52
CA ARG A 275 -4.13 25.33 -15.63
C ARG A 275 -3.61 25.85 -16.96
N ASP A 276 -3.82 27.14 -17.22
CA ASP A 276 -3.39 27.78 -18.46
C ASP A 276 -1.86 27.82 -18.54
N ALA A 277 -1.17 28.13 -17.44
CA ALA A 277 0.30 28.06 -17.37
C ALA A 277 0.83 26.63 -17.61
N ALA A 278 0.17 25.62 -17.06
CA ALA A 278 0.54 24.22 -17.26
C ALA A 278 0.33 23.78 -18.72
N LEU A 279 -0.78 24.20 -19.36
CA LEU A 279 -1.04 23.93 -20.77
C LEU A 279 -0.03 24.65 -21.68
N GLN A 280 0.33 25.90 -21.38
CA GLN A 280 1.36 26.64 -22.10
C GLN A 280 2.74 25.97 -21.98
N ALA A 281 3.08 25.47 -20.78
CA ALA A 281 4.31 24.73 -20.56
C ALA A 281 4.35 23.41 -21.36
N LEU A 282 3.20 22.76 -21.54
CA LEU A 282 3.09 21.56 -22.37
C LEU A 282 3.16 21.88 -23.87
N SER A 283 2.48 22.92 -24.35
CA SER A 283 2.48 23.30 -25.77
C SER A 283 3.82 23.82 -26.26
N ALA A 284 4.66 24.35 -25.36
CA ALA A 284 6.04 24.75 -25.67
C ALA A 284 7.01 23.56 -25.82
N ARG A 285 6.58 22.34 -25.51
CA ARG A 285 7.36 21.10 -25.56
C ARG A 285 6.82 20.18 -26.64
N ASP A 286 7.58 19.12 -26.95
CA ASP A 286 7.09 17.99 -27.75
C ASP A 286 5.98 17.27 -26.98
N ALA A 287 4.75 17.73 -27.22
CA ALA A 287 3.59 17.38 -26.43
C ALA A 287 2.93 16.06 -26.87
N SER A 288 3.48 15.37 -27.87
CA SER A 288 2.93 14.11 -28.40
C SER A 288 2.73 13.05 -27.30
N GLN A 289 3.65 12.96 -26.33
CA GLN A 289 3.51 12.03 -25.20
C GLN A 289 2.46 12.50 -24.17
N ALA A 290 2.18 13.80 -24.11
CA ALA A 290 1.20 14.37 -23.19
C ALA A 290 -0.25 14.11 -23.65
N ILE A 291 -0.48 13.96 -24.96
CA ILE A 291 -1.80 13.68 -25.56
C ILE A 291 -2.46 12.45 -24.93
N VAL A 292 -1.68 11.40 -24.65
CA VAL A 292 -2.17 10.14 -24.06
C VAL A 292 -2.89 10.38 -22.72
N PHE A 293 -2.35 11.28 -21.88
CA PHE A 293 -2.96 11.60 -20.58
C PHE A 293 -4.28 12.36 -20.72
N PHE A 294 -4.41 13.21 -21.74
CA PHE A 294 -5.67 13.90 -22.01
C PHE A 294 -6.73 12.95 -22.59
N ILE A 295 -6.34 11.99 -23.45
CA ILE A 295 -7.24 10.96 -23.96
C ILE A 295 -7.79 10.10 -22.81
N GLU A 296 -6.94 9.70 -21.87
CA GLU A 296 -7.38 8.97 -20.67
C GLU A 296 -8.40 9.81 -19.85
N ALA A 297 -8.15 11.12 -19.72
CA ALA A 297 -9.01 12.03 -18.97
C ALA A 297 -10.39 12.28 -19.62
N LEU A 298 -10.56 12.07 -20.93
CA LEU A 298 -11.88 12.12 -21.59
C LEU A 298 -12.85 11.04 -21.07
N LYS A 299 -12.31 9.95 -20.50
CA LYS A 299 -13.09 8.83 -19.94
C LYS A 299 -13.31 8.96 -18.42
N HIS A 300 -12.96 10.11 -17.84
CA HIS A 300 -13.04 10.33 -16.40
C HIS A 300 -14.50 10.44 -15.90
N LYS A 301 -14.76 10.01 -14.66
CA LYS A 301 -16.10 10.00 -14.02
C LYS A 301 -16.70 11.40 -13.73
N SER A 302 -15.94 12.45 -13.97
CA SER A 302 -16.32 13.83 -13.68
C SER A 302 -16.33 14.61 -14.98
N ASN A 303 -17.50 15.14 -15.34
CA ASN A 303 -17.66 15.89 -16.58
C ASN A 303 -16.74 17.13 -16.66
N LEU A 304 -16.41 17.73 -15.51
CA LEU A 304 -15.50 18.87 -15.45
C LEU A 304 -14.11 18.51 -15.98
N ILE A 305 -13.60 17.32 -15.64
CA ILE A 305 -12.30 16.84 -16.12
C ILE A 305 -12.37 16.50 -17.60
N VAL A 306 -13.47 15.92 -18.06
CA VAL A 306 -13.70 15.65 -19.50
C VAL A 306 -13.69 16.94 -20.31
N GLN A 307 -14.36 18.00 -19.85
CA GLN A 307 -14.33 19.31 -20.51
C GLN A 307 -12.93 19.92 -20.54
N ARG A 308 -12.19 19.83 -19.43
CA ARG A 308 -10.79 20.30 -19.36
C ARG A 308 -9.87 19.51 -20.28
N ALA A 309 -10.08 18.19 -20.40
CA ALA A 309 -9.35 17.34 -21.32
C ALA A 309 -9.61 17.74 -22.78
N GLY A 310 -10.87 18.02 -23.14
CA GLY A 310 -11.22 18.57 -24.44
C GLY A 310 -10.50 19.89 -24.73
N ALA A 311 -10.47 20.82 -23.78
CA ALA A 311 -9.76 22.08 -23.93
C ALA A 311 -8.23 21.91 -24.07
N GLY A 312 -7.63 20.96 -23.34
CA GLY A 312 -6.21 20.62 -23.46
C GLY A 312 -5.88 20.03 -24.84
N LEU A 313 -6.71 19.11 -25.33
CA LEU A 313 -6.58 18.54 -26.67
C LEU A 313 -6.83 19.56 -27.78
N ALA A 314 -7.65 20.58 -27.54
CA ALA A 314 -7.81 21.68 -28.49
C ALA A 314 -6.53 22.53 -28.65
N ALA A 315 -5.69 22.59 -27.60
CA ALA A 315 -4.47 23.41 -27.60
C ALA A 315 -3.23 22.63 -28.07
N ILE A 316 -3.20 21.33 -27.81
CA ILE A 316 -2.03 20.46 -28.01
C ILE A 316 -2.27 19.37 -29.04
N GLY A 317 -3.52 18.91 -29.18
CA GLY A 317 -3.85 17.71 -29.90
C GLY A 317 -3.66 17.84 -31.41
N ASP A 318 -3.35 16.71 -32.03
CA ASP A 318 -3.29 16.55 -33.47
C ASP A 318 -4.59 15.96 -34.02
N ARG A 319 -4.65 15.85 -35.35
CA ARG A 319 -5.79 15.24 -36.06
C ARG A 319 -6.06 13.79 -35.63
N GLU A 320 -5.05 13.09 -35.10
CA GLU A 320 -5.17 11.70 -34.61
C GLU A 320 -6.11 11.57 -33.40
N VAL A 321 -6.37 12.66 -32.66
CA VAL A 321 -7.21 12.63 -31.46
C VAL A 321 -8.70 12.79 -31.78
N VAL A 322 -9.04 13.11 -33.03
CA VAL A 322 -10.42 13.34 -33.48
C VAL A 322 -11.37 12.18 -33.12
N PRO A 323 -11.03 10.90 -33.33
CA PRO A 323 -11.93 9.79 -32.95
C PRO A 323 -12.29 9.77 -31.46
N GLU A 324 -11.30 9.99 -30.58
CA GLU A 324 -11.51 10.00 -29.13
C GLU A 324 -12.33 11.22 -28.68
N LEU A 325 -12.15 12.38 -29.33
CA LEU A 325 -12.98 13.56 -29.11
C LEU A 325 -14.43 13.35 -29.56
N ILE A 326 -14.66 12.67 -30.69
CA ILE A 326 -16.01 12.33 -31.17
C ILE A 326 -16.74 11.47 -30.14
N ASP A 327 -16.06 10.48 -29.57
CA ASP A 327 -16.62 9.61 -28.54
C ASP A 327 -16.94 10.38 -27.25
N ALA A 328 -16.16 11.42 -26.91
CA ALA A 328 -16.35 12.26 -25.75
C ALA A 328 -17.32 13.45 -25.93
N LEU A 329 -17.90 13.66 -27.13
CA LEU A 329 -18.87 14.74 -27.39
C LEU A 329 -20.08 14.70 -26.45
N THR A 330 -20.57 13.49 -26.19
CA THR A 330 -21.64 13.25 -25.21
C THR A 330 -21.18 12.19 -24.23
N THR A 331 -21.17 12.53 -22.95
CA THR A 331 -20.75 11.61 -21.88
C THR A 331 -21.84 11.50 -20.84
N SER A 332 -21.95 10.33 -20.21
CA SER A 332 -22.97 10.11 -19.19
C SER A 332 -22.34 9.86 -17.83
N HIS A 333 -22.75 10.67 -16.86
CA HIS A 333 -22.21 10.68 -15.50
C HIS A 333 -23.32 10.39 -14.50
N THR A 334 -22.96 9.78 -13.36
CA THR A 334 -23.92 9.44 -12.30
C THR A 334 -23.70 10.33 -11.09
N TYR A 335 -24.75 11.02 -10.66
CA TYR A 335 -24.73 11.95 -9.54
C TYR A 335 -25.55 11.42 -8.38
N ARG A 336 -25.03 11.57 -7.15
CA ARG A 336 -25.77 11.27 -5.93
C ARG A 336 -26.55 12.50 -5.51
N VAL A 337 -27.85 12.52 -5.76
CA VAL A 337 -28.74 13.64 -5.45
C VAL A 337 -29.58 13.28 -4.22
N ARG A 338 -29.69 14.22 -3.28
CA ARG A 338 -30.62 14.10 -2.15
C ARG A 338 -32.01 14.53 -2.61
N VAL A 339 -32.94 13.60 -2.60
CA VAL A 339 -34.35 13.85 -2.90
C VAL A 339 -35.19 13.68 -1.64
N PRO A 340 -36.29 14.43 -1.48
CA PRO A 340 -37.27 14.16 -0.43
C PRO A 340 -37.66 12.69 -0.42
N ASP A 341 -37.61 12.09 0.76
CA ASP A 341 -38.05 10.72 0.99
C ASP A 341 -39.58 10.70 0.96
N ALA A 342 -40.11 10.51 -0.25
CA ALA A 342 -41.54 10.44 -0.50
C ALA A 342 -42.17 9.12 -0.01
N THR A 343 -41.47 8.32 0.80
CA THR A 343 -42.11 7.21 1.52
C THR A 343 -43.16 7.79 2.45
N SER A 344 -44.40 7.76 1.98
CA SER A 344 -45.59 8.19 2.71
C SER A 344 -45.58 7.51 4.07
N THR A 345 -45.20 8.26 5.10
CA THR A 345 -45.33 7.77 6.48
C THR A 345 -46.81 7.94 6.82
N TYR A 346 -47.61 6.90 6.59
CA TYR A 346 -48.99 6.86 7.05
C TYR A 346 -48.95 6.80 8.58
N SER A 347 -49.16 7.93 9.25
CA SER A 347 -49.31 7.99 10.71
C SER A 347 -50.79 7.96 11.07
N PHE A 348 -51.15 7.08 12.00
CA PHE A 348 -52.48 7.06 12.60
C PHE A 348 -52.46 7.90 13.88
N ASN A 349 -53.41 8.82 14.03
CA ASN A 349 -53.58 9.55 15.29
C ASN A 349 -54.23 8.63 16.33
N SER A 350 -54.07 8.95 17.63
CA SER A 350 -54.69 8.22 18.74
C SER A 350 -56.21 8.08 18.61
N ASN A 351 -56.85 9.00 17.89
CA ASN A 351 -58.29 9.03 17.64
C ASN A 351 -58.72 8.30 16.35
N GLY A 352 -57.85 7.45 15.77
CA GLY A 352 -58.16 6.62 14.58
C GLY A 352 -58.25 7.38 13.25
N SER A 353 -58.05 8.70 13.25
CA SER A 353 -58.05 9.55 12.06
C SER A 353 -56.78 9.38 11.21
N PHE A 354 -56.97 9.39 9.89
CA PHE A 354 -55.94 9.24 8.87
C PHE A 354 -55.59 10.61 8.27
N GLY A 355 -54.38 11.11 8.54
CA GLY A 355 -53.92 12.41 8.04
C GLY A 355 -52.42 12.61 8.25
N GLY A 356 -51.73 13.08 7.21
CA GLY A 356 -50.29 13.32 7.21
C GLY A 356 -49.90 14.57 8.00
N SER A 357 -48.77 14.48 8.70
CA SER A 357 -48.09 15.56 9.41
C SER A 357 -48.87 16.15 10.60
N GLY A 358 -48.61 15.56 11.77
CA GLY A 358 -49.20 15.93 13.03
C GLY A 358 -48.97 17.39 13.43
N VAL A 359 -50.07 18.09 13.66
CA VAL A 359 -50.15 19.00 14.81
C VAL A 359 -50.68 18.14 15.96
N VAL A 360 -49.77 17.56 16.75
CA VAL A 360 -50.15 16.90 18.00
C VAL A 360 -50.51 18.01 18.97
N LEU A 361 -51.81 18.20 19.22
CA LEU A 361 -52.29 19.11 20.24
C LEU A 361 -51.91 18.53 21.62
N PRO A 362 -51.42 19.34 22.57
CA PRO A 362 -51.25 18.88 23.95
C PRO A 362 -52.56 18.30 24.49
N PRO A 363 -52.53 17.22 25.28
CA PRO A 363 -53.72 16.48 25.70
C PRO A 363 -54.74 17.35 26.46
N GLU A 364 -54.28 18.38 27.17
CA GLU A 364 -55.15 19.34 27.86
C GLU A 364 -55.93 20.25 26.91
N ILE A 365 -55.30 20.66 25.80
CA ILE A 365 -55.94 21.48 24.75
C ILE A 365 -56.96 20.63 23.98
N GLU A 366 -56.61 19.38 23.68
CA GLU A 366 -57.51 18.42 23.03
C GLU A 366 -58.74 18.13 23.91
N ALA A 367 -58.53 17.86 25.20
CA ALA A 367 -59.61 17.68 26.17
C ALA A 367 -60.48 18.94 26.31
N GLY A 368 -59.87 20.13 26.31
CA GLY A 368 -60.60 21.40 26.35
C GLY A 368 -61.44 21.67 25.10
N LEU A 369 -60.97 21.28 23.91
CA LEU A 369 -61.73 21.37 22.67
C LEU A 369 -62.94 20.43 22.68
N LEU A 370 -62.74 19.17 23.10
CA LEU A 370 -63.83 18.20 23.25
C LEU A 370 -64.86 18.63 24.30
N ALA A 371 -64.40 19.26 25.39
CA ALA A 371 -65.26 19.82 26.42
C ALA A 371 -65.90 21.17 26.04
N GLY A 372 -65.70 21.68 24.82
CA GLY A 372 -66.28 22.92 24.33
C GLY A 372 -65.73 24.20 24.97
N ARG A 373 -64.58 24.13 25.68
CA ARG A 373 -63.96 25.28 26.36
C ARG A 373 -63.33 26.29 25.42
N TYR A 374 -63.08 25.93 24.17
CA TYR A 374 -62.53 26.80 23.13
C TYR A 374 -63.54 27.00 22.00
N PRO A 375 -64.55 27.87 22.19
CA PRO A 375 -65.66 28.03 21.24
C PRO A 375 -65.21 28.56 19.87
N ASN A 376 -64.09 29.29 19.83
CA ASN A 376 -63.54 29.90 18.62
C ASN A 376 -62.36 29.09 18.03
N GLY A 377 -62.12 27.88 18.53
CA GLY A 377 -60.98 27.04 18.14
C GLY A 377 -59.64 27.50 18.72
N VAL A 378 -58.58 26.76 18.42
CA VAL A 378 -57.19 27.05 18.84
C VAL A 378 -56.32 27.18 17.60
N ILE A 379 -55.60 28.30 17.48
CA ILE A 379 -54.61 28.51 16.42
C ILE A 379 -53.26 27.98 16.92
N VAL A 380 -52.84 26.84 16.39
CA VAL A 380 -51.47 26.36 16.59
C VAL A 380 -50.60 26.96 15.51
N LEU A 381 -49.71 27.87 15.90
CA LEU A 381 -48.61 28.32 15.03
C LEU A 381 -47.68 27.11 14.85
N PRO A 382 -47.53 26.55 13.63
CA PRO A 382 -46.65 25.41 13.44
C PRO A 382 -45.21 25.87 13.70
N SER A 383 -44.68 25.54 14.88
CA SER A 383 -43.28 25.76 15.18
C SER A 383 -42.48 24.76 14.35
N GLN A 384 -41.87 25.29 13.29
CA GLN A 384 -40.92 24.61 12.39
C GLN A 384 -41.58 23.62 11.43
N GLN A 385 -41.40 23.90 10.13
CA GLN A 385 -41.76 22.98 9.05
C GLN A 385 -41.25 21.56 9.36
N PRO A 386 -42.03 20.51 9.06
CA PRO A 386 -41.59 19.15 9.30
C PRO A 386 -40.26 18.94 8.58
N LYS A 387 -39.23 18.47 9.32
CA LYS A 387 -37.94 18.10 8.73
C LYS A 387 -38.20 16.97 7.74
N VAL A 388 -38.29 17.32 6.45
CA VAL A 388 -38.48 16.36 5.37
C VAL A 388 -37.29 15.41 5.40
N ARG A 389 -37.57 14.11 5.60
CA ARG A 389 -36.53 13.08 5.52
C ARG A 389 -35.99 13.09 4.10
N MET A 390 -34.67 13.06 3.93
CA MET A 390 -34.03 13.09 2.61
C MET A 390 -33.37 11.74 2.36
N ARG A 391 -33.58 11.16 1.17
CA ARG A 391 -32.86 9.96 0.72
C ARG A 391 -31.91 10.29 -0.42
N THR A 392 -30.79 9.59 -0.52
CA THR A 392 -29.81 9.80 -1.61
C THR A 392 -30.09 8.80 -2.73
N VAL A 393 -30.37 9.31 -3.94
CA VAL A 393 -30.60 8.50 -5.14
C VAL A 393 -29.50 8.79 -6.17
N SER A 394 -29.10 7.77 -6.93
CA SER A 394 -28.15 7.94 -8.03
C SER A 394 -28.91 8.25 -9.33
N VAL A 395 -28.66 9.42 -9.91
CA VAL A 395 -29.28 9.88 -11.16
C VAL A 395 -28.23 9.89 -12.26
N LYS A 396 -28.52 9.23 -13.38
CA LYS A 396 -27.68 9.27 -14.57
C LYS A 396 -28.07 10.49 -15.41
N HIS A 397 -27.10 11.36 -15.70
CA HIS A 397 -27.29 12.55 -16.51
C HIS A 397 -26.35 12.51 -17.72
N VAL A 398 -26.84 12.95 -18.88
CA VAL A 398 -26.05 13.04 -20.11
C VAL A 398 -25.58 14.48 -20.27
N HIS A 399 -24.28 14.67 -20.37
CA HIS A 399 -23.66 15.97 -20.61
C HIS A 399 -23.24 16.09 -22.07
N GLN A 400 -23.56 17.23 -22.65
CA GLN A 400 -22.99 17.71 -23.91
C GLN A 400 -21.74 18.53 -23.58
N ASN A 401 -20.60 18.14 -24.14
CA ASN A 401 -19.32 18.72 -23.80
C ASN A 401 -18.92 19.81 -24.79
N SER A 402 -19.18 21.08 -24.46
CA SER A 402 -18.85 22.21 -25.33
C SER A 402 -17.36 22.31 -25.64
N ALA A 403 -16.49 22.14 -24.65
CA ALA A 403 -15.04 22.21 -24.86
C ALA A 403 -14.51 21.12 -25.83
N VAL A 404 -15.16 19.95 -25.87
CA VAL A 404 -14.82 18.87 -26.81
C VAL A 404 -15.31 19.21 -28.22
N LEU A 405 -16.49 19.83 -28.33
CA LEU A 405 -16.99 20.35 -29.60
C LEU A 405 -16.07 21.45 -30.16
N ASP A 406 -15.66 22.40 -29.30
CA ASP A 406 -14.74 23.48 -29.68
C ASP A 406 -13.38 22.91 -30.13
N ALA A 407 -12.90 21.84 -29.48
CA ALA A 407 -11.69 21.13 -29.88
C ALA A 407 -11.84 20.52 -31.28
N LEU A 408 -12.95 19.81 -31.54
CA LEU A 408 -13.23 19.24 -32.85
C LEU A 408 -13.32 20.31 -33.92
N GLN A 409 -14.01 21.42 -33.66
CA GLN A 409 -14.12 22.54 -34.60
C GLN A 409 -12.75 23.15 -34.92
N LYS A 410 -11.90 23.34 -33.91
CA LYS A 410 -10.54 23.88 -34.12
C LYS A 410 -9.64 22.94 -34.92
N LEU A 411 -9.73 21.63 -34.69
CA LEU A 411 -8.87 20.65 -35.37
C LEU A 411 -9.35 20.26 -36.76
N THR A 412 -10.65 20.37 -37.02
CA THR A 412 -11.27 19.86 -38.27
C THR A 412 -11.86 20.95 -39.16
N GLU A 413 -12.06 22.17 -38.63
CA GLU A 413 -12.76 23.28 -39.26
C GLU A 413 -14.22 22.95 -39.66
N GLN A 414 -14.78 21.85 -39.16
CA GLN A 414 -16.15 21.41 -39.41
C GLN A 414 -17.04 21.59 -38.17
N ASN A 415 -18.34 21.67 -38.37
CA ASN A 415 -19.30 21.76 -37.28
C ASN A 415 -20.56 20.93 -37.54
N PHE A 416 -20.67 19.77 -36.89
CA PHE A 416 -21.86 18.91 -36.91
C PHE A 416 -22.61 18.92 -35.56
N GLY A 417 -22.34 19.90 -34.69
CA GLY A 417 -22.87 19.96 -33.33
C GLY A 417 -22.52 18.72 -32.49
N TYR A 418 -23.42 18.31 -31.60
CA TYR A 418 -23.21 17.16 -30.70
C TYR A 418 -23.60 15.80 -31.30
N ASN A 419 -23.77 15.72 -32.63
CA ASN A 419 -24.19 14.47 -33.28
C ASN A 419 -22.99 13.56 -33.59
N GLN A 420 -22.69 12.65 -32.66
CA GLN A 420 -21.59 11.69 -32.78
C GLN A 420 -21.63 10.88 -34.08
N ARG A 421 -22.82 10.54 -34.59
CA ARG A 421 -22.96 9.74 -35.81
C ARG A 421 -22.50 10.52 -37.05
N LEU A 422 -22.88 11.78 -37.17
CA LEU A 422 -22.48 12.63 -38.31
C LEU A 422 -20.96 12.83 -38.31
N TRP A 423 -20.39 13.11 -37.13
CA TRP A 423 -18.94 13.21 -36.96
C TRP A 423 -18.20 11.94 -37.38
N ARG A 424 -18.66 10.74 -36.98
CA ARG A 424 -18.03 9.47 -37.38
C ARG A 424 -18.14 9.19 -38.88
N LEU A 425 -19.31 9.49 -39.48
CA LEU A 425 -19.52 9.33 -40.93
C LEU A 425 -18.61 10.25 -41.74
N TRP A 426 -18.42 11.49 -41.28
CA TRP A 426 -17.49 12.42 -41.89
C TRP A 426 -16.03 11.96 -41.70
N TRP A 427 -15.65 11.53 -40.50
CA TRP A 427 -14.28 11.05 -40.26
C TRP A 427 -13.92 9.85 -41.12
N SER A 428 -14.84 8.90 -41.28
CA SER A 428 -14.64 7.75 -42.17
C SER A 428 -14.59 8.13 -43.64
N SER A 429 -15.31 9.17 -44.09
CA SER A 429 -15.20 9.63 -45.49
C SER A 429 -13.88 10.34 -45.76
N VAL A 430 -13.35 11.07 -44.78
CA VAL A 430 -12.03 11.70 -44.81
C VAL A 430 -10.91 10.66 -44.87
N GLU A 431 -10.93 9.64 -44.01
CA GLU A 431 -9.93 8.56 -44.04
C GLU A 431 -9.94 7.78 -45.36
N ASN A 432 -11.13 7.54 -45.91
CA ASN A 432 -11.30 6.83 -47.18
C ASN A 432 -11.08 7.71 -48.43
N GLN A 433 -10.74 9.00 -48.28
CA GLN A 433 -10.56 9.98 -49.37
C GLN A 433 -11.76 10.11 -50.33
N THR A 434 -12.97 9.71 -49.92
CA THR A 434 -14.13 9.65 -50.83
C THR A 434 -14.84 10.99 -51.02
N GLY A 435 -14.50 12.02 -50.23
CA GLY A 435 -15.02 13.39 -50.41
C GLY A 435 -16.52 13.56 -50.14
N ILE A 436 -17.20 12.55 -49.59
CA ILE A 436 -18.64 12.62 -49.33
C ILE A 436 -18.86 13.40 -48.03
N ILE A 437 -19.23 14.67 -48.17
CA ILE A 437 -19.69 15.52 -47.07
C ILE A 437 -21.19 15.25 -46.88
N PRO A 438 -21.64 14.72 -45.73
CA PRO A 438 -23.06 14.55 -45.48
C PRO A 438 -23.73 15.93 -45.41
N ALA A 439 -24.65 16.20 -46.34
CA ALA A 439 -25.47 17.41 -46.34
C ALA A 439 -26.31 17.47 -45.06
N ILE A 440 -26.23 18.60 -44.36
CA ILE A 440 -27.05 18.90 -43.18
C ILE A 440 -28.46 19.27 -43.69
N PRO A 441 -29.55 18.64 -43.20
CA PRO A 441 -30.91 19.04 -43.55
C PRO A 441 -31.32 20.38 -42.94
#